data_AF-A0A938JEI7-F1
#
_entry.id   AF-A0A938JEI7-F1
#
_cell.length_a   1.000
_cell.length_b   1.000
_cell.length_c   1.000
_cell.angle_alpha   90.00
_cell.angle_beta   90.00
_cell.angle_gamma   90.00
#
_symmetry.space_group_name_H-M   'P 1'
#
loop_
_entity.id
_entity.type
_entity.pdbx_description
1 polymer ?
#
loop_
_entity_poly.entity_id
_entity_poly.type
_entity_poly.pdbx_seq_one_letter_code
_entity_poly.pdbx_strand_id
1 'polypeptide(L)'
;MAQQARRKRTTAPPKKRKRVQIADDQIRYTNVEGLKRFLSDRGKIRSRRMTGLSRRQQALAAREIKRAREMGLLPFVMPKLERARGGRPDRRRDDGDEQTMASAEATMARETVVEETPVVEATETAVVETVAVGGES
;
A
#
# COMPACT_ATOMS: atom_id res chain seq x y z
N MET A 1 21.84 -47.60 -28.22
CA MET A 1 20.56 -46.97 -28.61
C MET A 1 19.92 -46.34 -27.37
N ALA A 2 19.96 -45.01 -27.25
CA ALA A 2 19.35 -44.30 -26.11
C ALA A 2 18.10 -43.55 -26.58
N GLN A 3 16.93 -43.95 -26.07
CA GLN A 3 15.70 -43.19 -26.25
C GLN A 3 15.38 -42.47 -24.93
N GLN A 4 15.76 -41.20 -24.85
CA GLN A 4 15.35 -40.34 -23.75
C GLN A 4 13.89 -39.90 -23.98
N ALA A 5 12.99 -40.43 -23.16
CA ALA A 5 11.59 -40.00 -23.12
C ALA A 5 11.52 -38.53 -22.67
N ARG A 6 11.11 -37.63 -23.57
CA ARG A 6 10.85 -36.23 -23.27
C ARG A 6 9.67 -36.11 -22.31
N ARG A 7 9.95 -35.93 -21.01
CA ARG A 7 8.93 -35.59 -20.01
C ARG A 7 8.22 -34.30 -20.42
N LYS A 8 6.89 -34.37 -20.61
CA LYS A 8 6.04 -33.21 -20.87
C LYS A 8 6.05 -32.31 -19.64
N ARG A 9 6.60 -31.09 -19.77
CA ARG A 9 6.52 -30.06 -18.75
C ARG A 9 5.04 -29.72 -18.54
N THR A 10 4.49 -30.07 -17.38
CA THR A 10 3.14 -29.67 -16.97
C THR A 10 3.15 -28.17 -16.68
N THR A 11 2.89 -27.35 -17.68
CA THR A 11 2.77 -25.90 -17.48
C THR A 11 1.45 -25.63 -16.76
N ALA A 12 1.52 -25.15 -15.52
CA ALA A 12 0.35 -24.77 -14.74
C ALA A 12 -0.52 -23.75 -15.52
N PRO A 13 -1.86 -23.83 -15.43
CA PRO A 13 -2.74 -22.92 -16.15
C PRO A 13 -2.51 -21.46 -15.73
N PRO A 14 -2.61 -20.50 -16.65
CA PRO A 14 -2.36 -19.09 -16.34
C PRO A 14 -3.39 -18.58 -15.33
N LYS A 15 -2.91 -18.01 -14.22
CA LYS A 15 -3.76 -17.45 -13.16
C LYS A 15 -4.64 -16.32 -13.72
N LYS A 16 -5.96 -16.43 -13.56
CA LYS A 16 -6.93 -15.39 -13.97
C LYS A 16 -6.64 -14.10 -13.18
N ARG A 17 -6.40 -13.00 -13.89
CA ARG A 17 -6.07 -11.70 -13.30
C ARG A 17 -7.36 -10.92 -13.02
N LYS A 18 -7.44 -10.28 -11.85
CA LYS A 18 -8.56 -9.40 -11.49
C LYS A 18 -8.62 -8.22 -12.47
N ARG A 19 -9.79 -7.96 -13.04
CA ARG A 19 -10.03 -6.81 -13.92
C ARG A 19 -10.39 -5.61 -13.05
N VAL A 20 -9.83 -4.46 -13.39
CA VAL A 20 -10.28 -3.19 -12.83
C VAL A 20 -11.60 -2.83 -13.51
N GLN A 21 -12.70 -2.79 -12.73
CA GLN A 21 -13.99 -2.31 -13.20
C GLN A 21 -14.08 -0.83 -12.88
N ILE A 22 -14.12 0.01 -13.92
CA ILE A 22 -14.28 1.47 -13.81
C ILE A 22 -15.31 1.89 -14.87
N ALA A 23 -16.22 2.79 -14.48
CA ALA A 23 -17.17 3.40 -15.38
C ALA A 23 -16.46 4.44 -16.26
N ASP A 24 -16.90 4.58 -17.51
CA ASP A 24 -16.27 5.48 -18.49
C ASP A 24 -16.24 6.95 -17.99
N ASP A 25 -17.27 7.38 -17.26
CA ASP A 25 -17.40 8.75 -16.74
C ASP A 25 -16.38 9.08 -15.64
N GLN A 26 -15.85 8.06 -14.97
CA GLN A 26 -14.85 8.21 -13.90
C GLN A 26 -13.42 8.34 -14.45
N ILE A 27 -13.21 8.08 -15.74
CA ILE A 27 -11.90 8.19 -16.40
C ILE A 27 -11.69 9.65 -16.83
N ARG A 28 -11.47 10.53 -15.85
CA ARG A 28 -11.22 11.97 -16.05
C ARG A 28 -9.90 12.43 -15.43
N TYR A 29 -9.26 13.45 -16.00
CA TYR A 29 -7.92 13.92 -15.62
C TYR A 29 -7.94 14.55 -14.22
N THR A 30 -9.09 15.06 -13.82
CA THR A 30 -9.39 15.57 -12.48
C THR A 30 -9.36 14.46 -11.42
N ASN A 31 -9.69 13.21 -11.78
CA ASN A 31 -9.67 12.09 -10.85
C ASN A 31 -8.28 11.44 -10.81
N VAL A 32 -7.36 12.09 -10.10
CA VAL A 32 -5.96 11.67 -10.00
C VAL A 32 -5.84 10.30 -9.31
N GLU A 33 -6.66 10.01 -8.31
CA GLU A 33 -6.63 8.74 -7.56
C GLU A 33 -7.00 7.54 -8.43
N GLY A 34 -8.01 7.69 -9.29
CA GLY A 34 -8.39 6.67 -10.26
C GLY A 34 -7.27 6.43 -11.28
N LEU A 35 -6.65 7.50 -11.79
CA LEU A 35 -5.59 7.42 -12.79
C LEU A 35 -4.28 6.83 -12.24
N LYS A 36 -3.94 7.08 -10.97
CA LYS A 36 -2.77 6.48 -10.29
C LYS A 36 -2.78 4.96 -10.34
N ARG A 37 -3.95 4.30 -10.27
CA ARG A 37 -4.08 2.83 -10.34
C ARG A 37 -3.65 2.24 -11.68
N PHE A 38 -3.73 3.04 -12.75
CA PHE A 38 -3.31 2.67 -14.09
C PHE A 38 -1.83 2.97 -14.36
N LEU A 39 -1.12 3.59 -13.42
CA LEU A 39 0.31 3.79 -13.50
C LEU A 39 1.07 2.65 -12.83
N SER A 40 2.26 2.39 -13.35
CA SER A 40 3.29 1.60 -12.69
C SER A 40 4.01 2.47 -11.67
N ASP A 41 4.73 1.83 -10.75
CA ASP A 41 5.61 2.48 -9.77
C ASP A 41 6.68 3.38 -10.43
N ARG A 42 6.98 3.18 -11.72
CA ARG A 42 7.89 4.03 -12.51
C ARG A 42 7.21 5.21 -13.19
N GLY A 43 5.91 5.40 -12.96
CA GLY A 43 5.09 6.37 -13.67
C GLY A 43 4.67 5.94 -15.08
N LYS A 44 5.00 4.73 -15.57
CA LYS A 44 4.57 4.24 -16.91
C LYS A 44 3.10 3.82 -16.91
N ILE A 45 2.37 4.05 -18.01
CA ILE A 45 0.98 3.56 -18.18
C ILE A 45 1.00 2.03 -18.26
N ARG A 46 0.22 1.37 -17.39
CA ARG A 46 0.06 -0.08 -17.37
C ARG A 46 -0.66 -0.56 -18.63
N SER A 47 -0.25 -1.71 -19.14
CA SER A 47 -0.88 -2.30 -20.32
C SER A 47 -2.29 -2.82 -20.01
N ARG A 48 -3.12 -2.90 -21.05
CA ARG A 48 -4.50 -3.43 -20.96
C ARG A 48 -4.59 -4.81 -20.33
N ARG A 49 -3.57 -5.66 -20.50
CA ARG A 49 -3.52 -7.02 -19.91
C ARG A 49 -3.37 -6.99 -18.38
N MET A 50 -2.78 -5.93 -17.85
CA MET A 50 -2.60 -5.75 -16.41
C MET A 50 -3.82 -5.10 -15.78
N THR A 51 -4.42 -4.11 -16.45
CA THR A 51 -5.57 -3.35 -15.95
C THR A 51 -6.89 -4.08 -16.20
N GLY A 52 -7.01 -4.87 -17.26
CA GLY A 52 -8.23 -5.60 -17.63
C GLY A 52 -9.31 -4.74 -18.29
N LEU A 53 -8.98 -3.51 -18.69
CA LEU A 53 -9.90 -2.56 -19.35
C LEU A 53 -10.28 -2.98 -20.77
N SER A 54 -11.41 -2.45 -21.27
CA SER A 54 -11.75 -2.51 -22.70
C SER A 54 -10.76 -1.69 -23.55
N ARG A 55 -10.72 -1.93 -24.86
CA ARG A 55 -9.88 -1.16 -25.80
C ARG A 55 -10.24 0.33 -25.79
N ARG A 56 -11.55 0.64 -25.77
CA ARG A 56 -12.07 2.01 -25.71
C ARG A 56 -11.65 2.70 -24.41
N GLN A 57 -11.89 2.05 -23.28
CA GLN A 57 -11.50 2.52 -21.95
C GLN A 57 -10.00 2.76 -21.81
N GLN A 58 -9.17 1.84 -22.32
CA GLN A 58 -7.71 2.00 -22.27
C GLN A 58 -7.25 3.22 -23.09
N ALA A 59 -7.87 3.47 -24.25
CA ALA A 59 -7.54 4.64 -25.08
C ALA A 59 -7.98 5.95 -24.41
N LEU A 60 -9.17 5.97 -23.79
CA LEU A 60 -9.66 7.09 -22.99
C LEU A 60 -8.72 7.36 -21.81
N ALA A 61 -8.40 6.33 -21.01
CA ALA A 61 -7.47 6.44 -19.90
C ALA A 61 -6.08 6.94 -20.35
N ALA A 62 -5.56 6.46 -21.48
CA ALA A 62 -4.28 6.92 -21.98
C ALA A 62 -4.29 8.40 -22.40
N ARG A 63 -5.37 8.88 -23.04
CA ARG A 63 -5.55 10.30 -23.38
C ARG A 63 -5.61 11.16 -22.13
N GLU A 64 -6.36 10.69 -21.15
CA GLU A 64 -6.61 11.43 -19.92
C GLU A 64 -5.40 11.47 -19.00
N ILE A 65 -4.61 10.39 -18.93
CA ILE A 65 -3.32 10.37 -18.23
C ILE A 65 -2.33 11.32 -18.90
N LYS A 66 -2.32 11.40 -20.24
CA LYS A 66 -1.47 12.37 -20.95
C LYS A 66 -1.84 13.81 -20.59
N ARG A 67 -3.13 14.15 -20.64
CA ARG A 67 -3.63 15.46 -20.20
C ARG A 67 -3.27 15.74 -18.74
N ALA A 68 -3.47 14.78 -17.84
CA ALA A 68 -3.11 14.93 -16.43
C ALA A 68 -1.61 15.18 -16.22
N ARG A 69 -0.74 14.59 -17.05
CA ARG A 69 0.70 14.84 -17.00
C ARG A 69 1.09 16.20 -17.56
N GLU A 70 0.44 16.65 -18.64
CA GLU A 70 0.60 18.01 -19.17
C GLU A 70 0.21 19.06 -18.13
N MET A 71 -0.84 18.78 -17.33
CA MET A 71 -1.28 19.62 -16.21
C MET A 71 -0.44 19.46 -14.93
N GLY A 72 0.59 18.61 -14.92
CA GLY A 72 1.44 18.39 -13.74
C GLY A 72 0.80 17.59 -12.59
N LEU A 73 -0.38 16.99 -12.80
CA LEU A 73 -1.09 16.18 -11.78
C LEU A 73 -0.47 14.79 -11.58
N LEU A 74 0.20 14.26 -12.60
CA LEU A 74 0.83 12.95 -12.59
C LEU A 74 2.29 13.02 -13.07
N PRO A 75 3.21 12.23 -12.49
CA PRO A 75 4.61 12.23 -12.91
C PRO A 75 4.83 11.50 -14.23
N PHE A 76 5.80 11.99 -15.02
CA PHE A 76 6.28 11.32 -16.23
C PHE A 76 7.21 10.15 -15.93
N VAL A 77 8.09 10.33 -14.94
CA VAL A 77 9.09 9.35 -14.51
C VAL A 77 9.14 9.38 -13.00
N MET A 78 8.99 8.21 -12.38
CA MET A 78 9.32 8.03 -10.98
C MET A 78 10.69 7.33 -10.90
N PRO A 79 11.65 7.88 -10.14
CA PRO A 79 12.91 7.21 -9.93
C PRO A 79 12.63 5.85 -9.29
N LYS A 80 13.39 4.84 -9.72
CA LYS A 80 13.40 3.57 -9.01
C LYS A 80 13.97 3.90 -7.65
N LEU A 81 13.13 3.90 -6.61
CA LEU A 81 13.62 3.81 -5.25
C LEU A 81 14.38 2.49 -5.23
N GLU A 82 15.70 2.55 -5.36
CA GLU A 82 16.57 1.39 -5.23
C GLU A 82 16.18 0.80 -3.88
N ARG A 83 15.45 -0.31 -3.91
CA ARG A 83 15.15 -1.09 -2.70
C ARG A 83 16.53 -1.33 -2.11
N ALA A 84 16.82 -0.67 -0.98
CA ALA A 84 18.07 -0.80 -0.26
C ALA A 84 18.41 -2.28 -0.28
N ARG A 85 19.51 -2.62 -0.96
CA ARG A 85 19.81 -3.94 -1.51
C ARG A 85 19.46 -4.99 -0.45
N GLY A 86 18.28 -5.58 -0.57
CA GLY A 86 17.83 -6.63 0.31
C GLY A 86 18.76 -7.79 0.04
N GLY A 87 19.72 -7.99 0.94
CA GLY A 87 20.62 -9.12 0.92
C GLY A 87 19.79 -10.35 0.65
N ARG A 88 20.19 -11.12 -0.35
CA ARG A 88 19.66 -12.46 -0.57
C ARG A 88 19.87 -13.18 0.77
N PRO A 89 18.83 -13.61 1.52
CA PRO A 89 19.07 -14.36 2.74
C PRO A 89 19.86 -15.60 2.30
N ASP A 90 21.06 -15.74 2.84
CA ASP A 90 21.88 -16.91 2.56
C ASP A 90 21.12 -18.11 3.11
N ARG A 91 20.59 -18.94 2.22
CA ARG A 91 19.83 -20.15 2.60
C ARG A 91 20.81 -21.30 2.86
N ARG A 92 21.91 -21.02 3.54
CA ARG A 92 22.91 -22.02 3.90
C ARG A 92 23.15 -21.94 5.40
N ARG A 93 22.86 -23.06 6.07
CA ARG A 93 22.99 -23.39 7.49
C ARG A 93 21.89 -22.84 8.38
N ASP A 94 20.98 -23.74 8.75
CA ASP A 94 20.73 -24.09 10.16
C ASP A 94 20.13 -25.51 10.17
N ASP A 95 21.00 -26.51 10.01
CA ASP A 95 20.80 -27.86 10.55
C ASP A 95 21.60 -27.87 11.86
N GLY A 96 20.95 -27.49 12.95
CA GLY A 96 21.59 -27.39 14.26
C GLY A 96 20.53 -27.37 15.35
N ASP A 97 20.44 -28.48 16.06
CA ASP A 97 19.51 -28.79 17.13
C ASP A 97 19.39 -27.68 18.20
N GLU A 98 18.17 -27.22 18.49
CA GLU A 98 17.86 -26.52 19.76
C GLU A 98 16.64 -27.17 20.43
N GLN A 99 16.86 -28.39 20.94
CA GLN A 99 16.13 -28.89 22.11
C GLN A 99 16.79 -28.35 23.39
N THR A 100 16.77 -27.03 23.56
CA THR A 100 17.04 -26.30 24.82
C THR A 100 16.35 -24.96 24.60
N MET A 101 15.14 -24.70 25.07
CA MET A 101 14.88 -24.00 26.34
C MET A 101 13.37 -24.11 26.65
N ALA A 102 12.86 -25.33 26.86
CA ALA A 102 11.47 -25.58 27.24
C ALA A 102 11.22 -25.56 28.76
N SER A 103 12.09 -24.93 29.57
CA SER A 103 12.02 -25.10 31.04
C SER A 103 12.38 -23.88 31.91
N ALA A 104 12.50 -22.66 31.38
CA ALA A 104 13.05 -21.54 32.17
C ALA A 104 12.15 -20.30 32.41
N GLU A 105 10.95 -20.16 31.84
CA GLU A 105 10.12 -18.95 32.07
C GLU A 105 8.78 -19.23 32.76
N ALA A 106 8.73 -20.29 33.57
CA ALA A 106 7.61 -20.61 34.46
C ALA A 106 7.65 -19.86 35.81
N THR A 107 8.32 -18.71 35.91
CA THR A 107 8.63 -18.05 37.20
C THR A 107 8.30 -16.55 37.33
N MET A 108 7.53 -15.93 36.41
CA MET A 108 7.03 -14.55 36.59
C MET A 108 5.51 -14.47 36.71
N ALA A 109 4.93 -15.39 37.50
CA ALA A 109 3.67 -15.13 38.18
C ALA A 109 3.93 -14.38 39.49
N ARG A 110 2.98 -13.49 39.86
CA ARG A 110 2.89 -12.63 41.07
C ARG A 110 3.47 -11.24 40.81
N GLU A 111 2.80 -10.11 41.02
CA GLU A 111 1.72 -9.79 41.96
C GLU A 111 1.11 -8.43 41.55
N THR A 112 -0.17 -8.26 41.88
CA THR A 112 -0.99 -7.06 41.72
C THR A 112 -0.56 -5.90 42.62
N VAL A 113 -0.44 -4.67 42.08
CA VAL A 113 -0.64 -3.43 42.85
C VAL A 113 -1.43 -2.43 42.00
N VAL A 114 -2.57 -2.03 42.55
CA VAL A 114 -3.50 -0.95 42.15
C VAL A 114 -2.86 0.42 42.40
N GLU A 115 -3.46 1.47 41.83
CA GLU A 115 -3.41 2.92 42.18
C GLU A 115 -3.10 3.74 40.91
N GLU A 116 -4.13 4.22 40.20
CA GLU A 116 -4.76 5.56 40.36
C GLU A 116 -3.88 6.73 39.87
N THR A 117 -4.13 7.11 38.60
CA THR A 117 -4.30 8.45 37.95
C THR A 117 -3.76 9.76 38.60
N PRO A 118 -3.85 10.94 37.93
CA PRO A 118 -3.28 11.39 36.66
C PRO A 118 -2.54 12.76 36.79
N VAL A 119 -1.58 13.10 35.90
CA VAL A 119 -0.90 14.43 35.93
C VAL A 119 -1.04 15.16 34.58
N VAL A 120 -2.03 16.05 34.56
CA VAL A 120 -2.20 17.37 33.91
C VAL A 120 -1.49 17.69 32.58
N GLU A 121 -2.31 17.92 31.54
CA GLU A 121 -1.96 18.66 30.33
C GLU A 121 -2.36 20.13 30.51
N ALA A 122 -1.38 21.02 30.50
CA ALA A 122 -1.56 22.46 30.55
C ALA A 122 -1.59 23.03 29.14
N THR A 123 -2.70 23.67 28.75
CA THR A 123 -2.69 24.81 27.83
C THR A 123 -3.82 25.78 28.21
N GLU A 124 -3.46 26.81 28.98
CA GLU A 124 -4.14 28.10 28.95
C GLU A 124 -4.04 28.71 27.54
N THR A 125 -5.13 29.25 27.03
CA THR A 125 -5.27 30.66 26.61
C THR A 125 -6.62 30.82 25.91
N ALA A 126 -7.60 31.41 26.59
CA ALA A 126 -8.72 32.09 25.95
C ALA A 126 -9.06 33.31 26.79
N VAL A 127 -8.83 34.46 26.17
CA VAL A 127 -8.90 35.80 26.72
C VAL A 127 -10.34 36.17 27.05
N VAL A 128 -10.47 36.83 28.20
CA VAL A 128 -11.63 37.49 28.77
C VAL A 128 -12.07 38.66 27.88
N GLU A 129 -13.37 38.82 27.62
CA GLU A 129 -14.02 40.12 27.83
C GLU A 129 -15.54 39.98 27.98
N THR A 130 -16.00 40.26 29.20
CA THR A 130 -17.39 40.44 29.60
C THR A 130 -17.76 41.92 29.43
N VAL A 131 -18.88 42.23 28.76
CA VAL A 131 -19.63 43.45 29.07
C VAL A 131 -21.12 43.14 29.04
N ALA A 132 -21.73 43.36 30.20
CA ALA A 132 -23.16 43.29 30.48
C ALA A 132 -23.91 44.50 29.90
N VAL A 133 -25.25 44.40 29.85
CA VAL A 133 -26.25 45.36 30.41
C VAL A 133 -27.53 45.36 29.58
N GLY A 134 -28.68 45.21 30.27
CA GLY A 134 -30.00 45.76 29.94
C GLY A 134 -30.81 44.94 28.93
N GLY A 135 -32.04 44.46 29.16
CA GLY A 135 -33.04 44.87 30.14
C GLY A 135 -34.00 45.89 29.55
N GLU A 136 -34.95 45.48 28.71
CA GLU A 136 -36.12 46.29 28.39
C GLU A 136 -37.33 45.41 28.00
N SER A 137 -38.34 45.51 28.87
CA SER A 137 -39.81 45.51 28.68
C SER A 137 -40.49 44.44 27.83
#